data_AF-A0AAQ1MB16-F1
#
_entry.id   AF-A0AAQ1MB16-F1
#
_cell.length_a   1.000
_cell.length_b   1.000
_cell.length_c   1.000
_cell.angle_alpha   90.00
_cell.angle_beta   90.00
_cell.angle_gamma   90.00
#
_symmetry.space_group_name_H-M   'P 1'
#
loop_
_entity.id
_entity.type
_entity.pdbx_description
1 polymer ?
#
loop_
_entity_poly.entity_id
_entity_poly.type
_entity_poly.pdbx_seq_one_letter_code
_entity_poly.pdbx_strand_id
1 'polypeptide(L)' 'MKTYTVNQTEICIEGITRTTYGLTGETVEISDISLDREKVEALAERCSRLEVSECHLYDIVEDSYGLPL' A
#
# COMPACT_ATOMS: atom_id res chain seq x y z
N MET A 1 -1.84 -18.87 4.79
CA MET A 1 -2.61 -17.80 4.13
C MET A 1 -1.85 -16.51 4.34
N LYS A 2 -1.44 -15.85 3.26
CA LYS A 2 -0.79 -14.54 3.35
C LYS A 2 -1.87 -13.48 3.57
N THR A 3 -1.64 -12.60 4.52
CA THR A 3 -2.57 -11.54 4.87
C THR A 3 -1.85 -10.22 4.75
N TYR A 4 -2.43 -9.30 3.98
CA TYR A 4 -2.01 -7.92 3.90
C TYR A 4 -3.02 -7.05 4.62
N THR A 5 -2.54 -6.13 5.44
CA THR A 5 -3.36 -5.14 6.15
C THR A 5 -3.00 -3.74 5.71
N VAL A 6 -3.95 -2.81 5.89
CA VAL A 6 -3.71 -1.40 5.57
C VAL A 6 -3.03 -0.72 6.75
N ASN A 7 -1.93 -0.02 6.48
CA ASN A 7 -1.30 0.90 7.41
C ASN A 7 -1.64 2.36 7.03
N GLN A 8 -1.40 3.28 7.96
CA GLN A 8 -1.58 4.72 7.73
C GLN A 8 -0.38 5.49 8.25
N THR A 9 0.05 6.49 7.50
CA THR A 9 1.18 7.36 7.85
C THR A 9 0.81 8.82 7.56
N GLU A 10 1.30 9.75 8.37
CA GLU A 10 1.19 11.18 8.07
C GLU A 10 2.48 11.65 7.39
N ILE A 11 2.34 12.29 6.23
CA ILE A 11 3.44 12.91 5.50
C ILE A 11 3.20 14.40 5.35
N CYS A 12 4.26 15.19 5.41
CA CYS A 12 4.21 16.63 5.17
C CYS A 12 4.69 16.92 3.75
N ILE A 13 3.80 17.43 2.91
CA ILE A 13 4.11 17.85 1.53
C ILE A 13 3.88 19.35 1.45
N GLU A 14 4.93 20.12 1.17
CA GLU A 14 4.88 21.59 1.04
C GLU A 14 4.22 22.29 2.25
N GLY A 15 4.44 21.78 3.45
CA GLY A 15 3.85 22.31 4.69
C GLY A 15 2.41 21.88 4.94
N ILE A 16 1.83 21.04 4.07
CA ILE A 16 0.49 20.45 4.23
C ILE A 16 0.65 19.01 4.72
N THR A 17 0.14 18.73 5.92
CA THR A 17 0.04 17.35 6.42
C THR A 17 -1.06 16.60 5.66
N ARG A 18 -0.71 15.43 5.14
CA ARG A 18 -1.64 14.50 4.51
C ARG A 18 -1.48 13.12 5.12
N THR A 19 -2.60 12.40 5.24
CA THR A 19 -2.58 10.99 5.59
C THR A 19 -2.44 10.16 4.31
N THR A 20 -1.41 9.32 4.25
CA THR A 20 -1.26 8.26 3.24
C THR A 20 -1.61 6.91 3.82
N TYR A 21 -1.98 6.01 2.93
CA TYR A 21 -2.30 4.63 3.23
C TYR A 21 -1.38 3.72 2.44
N GLY A 22 -0.98 2.63 3.09
CA GLY A 22 -0.06 1.65 2.57
C GLY A 22 -0.42 0.22 2.98
N LEU A 23 0.47 -0.73 2.68
CA LEU A 23 0.28 -2.15 2.99
C LEU A 23 1.36 -2.67 3.93
N THR A 24 0.93 -3.52 4.87
CA THR A 24 1.81 -4.30 5.74
C THR A 24 1.58 -5.79 5.48
N GLY A 25 2.67 -6.49 5.17
CA GLY A 25 2.77 -7.95 5.10
C GLY A 25 3.43 -8.54 6.35
N GLU A 26 4.00 -9.74 6.21
CA GLU A 26 4.74 -10.41 7.28
C GLU A 26 6.15 -9.84 7.44
N THR A 27 6.83 -9.56 6.32
CA THR A 27 8.21 -9.02 6.32
C THR A 27 8.37 -7.71 5.55
N VAL A 28 7.32 -7.27 4.85
CA VAL A 28 7.32 -6.05 4.04
C VAL A 28 6.34 -5.01 4.59
N GLU A 29 6.74 -3.74 4.57
CA GLU A 29 5.89 -2.59 4.81
C GLU A 29 6.09 -1.56 3.70
N ILE A 30 4.99 -1.04 3.16
CA ILE A 30 4.94 0.06 2.18
C ILE A 30 3.96 1.08 2.77
N SER A 31 4.35 2.34 2.96
CA SER A 31 3.60 3.30 3.80
C SER A 31 2.85 4.39 3.02
N ASP A 32 3.15 4.56 1.74
CA ASP A 32 2.82 5.73 0.93
C ASP A 32 2.28 5.36 -0.48
N ILE A 33 1.34 4.41 -0.54
CA ILE A 33 0.76 3.96 -1.81
C ILE A 33 -0.26 4.96 -2.37
N SER A 34 -1.14 5.50 -1.52
CA SER A 34 -2.24 6.36 -1.97
C SER A 34 -2.81 7.22 -0.83
N LEU A 35 -3.46 8.33 -1.17
CA LEU A 35 -4.30 9.12 -0.26
C LEU A 35 -5.72 8.53 -0.11
N ASP A 36 -6.09 7.60 -0.97
CA ASP A 36 -7.41 6.95 -1.00
C ASP A 36 -7.32 5.60 -0.29
N ARG A 37 -7.90 5.54 0.90
CA ARG A 37 -7.91 4.34 1.76
C ARG A 37 -8.63 3.16 1.11
N GLU A 38 -9.78 3.38 0.48
CA GLU A 38 -10.60 2.29 -0.08
C GLU A 38 -9.85 1.56 -1.19
N LYS A 39 -9.06 2.29 -1.99
CA LYS A 39 -8.19 1.69 -3.00
C LYS A 39 -7.12 0.78 -2.39
N VAL A 40 -6.50 1.22 -1.30
CA VAL A 40 -5.47 0.43 -0.61
C VAL A 40 -6.09 -0.78 0.09
N GLU A 41 -7.29 -0.66 0.65
CA GLU A 41 -8.06 -1.78 1.21
C GLU A 41 -8.41 -2.82 0.13
N ALA A 42 -8.87 -2.38 -1.05
CA ALA A 42 -9.15 -3.26 -2.17
C ALA A 42 -7.88 -3.97 -2.70
N LEU A 43 -6.73 -3.27 -2.69
CA LEU A 43 -5.43 -3.87 -3.01
C LEU A 43 -5.04 -4.93 -1.97
N ALA A 44 -5.17 -4.62 -0.67
CA ALA A 44 -4.87 -5.55 0.42
C ALA A 44 -5.68 -6.84 0.31
N GLU A 45 -6.99 -6.71 0.09
CA GLU A 45 -7.90 -7.83 -0.08
C GLU A 45 -7.53 -8.68 -1.30
N ARG A 46 -7.24 -8.03 -2.44
CA ARG A 46 -6.82 -8.71 -3.67
C ARG A 46 -5.51 -9.46 -3.50
N CYS A 47 -4.49 -8.83 -2.91
CA CYS A 47 -3.19 -9.46 -2.66
C CYS A 47 -3.31 -10.64 -1.69
N SER A 48 -4.13 -10.51 -0.64
CA SER A 48 -4.38 -11.58 0.33
C SER A 48 -5.10 -12.76 -0.31
N ARG A 49 -6.17 -12.49 -1.09
CA ARG A 49 -6.95 -13.52 -1.79
C ARG A 49 -6.14 -14.30 -2.82
N LEU A 50 -5.19 -13.64 -3.48
CA LEU A 50 -4.31 -14.25 -4.47
C LEU A 50 -3.02 -14.84 -3.86
N GLU A 51 -2.86 -14.76 -2.54
CA GLU A 51 -1.66 -15.20 -1.82
C GLU A 51 -0.35 -14.67 -2.44
N VAL A 52 -0.38 -13.40 -2.85
CA VAL A 52 0.74 -12.71 -3.51
C VAL A 52 2.04 -12.90 -2.73
N SER A 53 3.15 -13.10 -3.44
CA SER A 53 4.46 -13.11 -2.79
C SER A 53 4.92 -11.71 -2.45
N GLU A 54 5.48 -11.52 -1.25
CA GLU A 54 5.98 -10.22 -0.82
C GLU A 54 7.05 -9.65 -1.76
N CYS A 55 7.81 -10.52 -2.45
CA CYS A 55 8.76 -10.10 -3.48
C CYS A 55 8.13 -9.45 -4.72
N HIS A 56 6.81 -9.61 -4.93
CA HIS A 56 6.07 -8.99 -6.03
C HIS A 56 5.24 -7.79 -5.56
N LEU A 57 5.21 -7.48 -4.26
CA LEU A 57 4.31 -6.46 -3.73
C LEU A 57 4.67 -5.06 -4.26
N TYR A 58 5.97 -4.75 -4.34
CA TYR A 58 6.45 -3.50 -4.93
C TYR A 58 6.09 -3.39 -6.42
N ASP A 59 6.33 -4.44 -7.22
CA ASP A 59 5.96 -4.46 -8.64
C ASP A 59 4.45 -4.24 -8.84
N ILE A 60 3.62 -4.89 -8.02
CA ILE A 60 2.16 -4.75 -8.10
C ILE A 60 1.71 -3.34 -7.73
N VAL A 61 2.32 -2.75 -6.70
CA VAL A 61 2.06 -1.36 -6.30
C VAL A 61 2.46 -0.41 -7.42
N GLU A 62 3.64 -0.60 -8.00
CA GLU A 62 4.14 0.19 -9.13
C GLU A 62 3.22 0.04 -10.36
N ASP A 63 2.78 -1.16 -10.70
CA ASP A 63 1.86 -1.37 -11.83
C ASP A 63 0.46 -0.77 -11.58
N SER A 64 -0.01 -0.80 -10.33
CA SER A 64 -1.37 -0.38 -9.99
C SER A 64 -1.49 1.11 -9.70
N TYR A 65 -0.41 1.73 -9.21
CA TYR A 65 -0.38 3.13 -8.75
C TYR A 65 0.69 3.98 -9.41
N GLY A 66 1.57 3.36 -10.22
CA GLY A 66 2.52 3.97 -11.16
C GLY A 66 3.00 5.35 -10.78
N LEU A 67 4.15 5.40 -10.09
CA LEU A 67 4.88 6.60 -9.62
C LEU A 67 4.01 7.83 -9.31
N PRO A 68 3.72 8.14 -8.04
CA PRO A 68 3.53 9.52 -7.66
C PRO A 68 4.91 10.24 -7.72
N LEU A 69 4.99 11.22 -8.65
CA LEU A 69 5.97 12.32 -8.81
C LEU A 69 6.94 12.22 -10.00
#